data_AF-A0A0B8T217-F1
#
_entry.id   AF-A0A0B8T217-F1
#
_cell.length_a   1.000
_cell.length_b   1.000
_cell.length_c   1.000
_cell.angle_alpha   90.00
_cell.angle_beta   90.00
_cell.angle_gamma   90.00
#
_symmetry.space_group_name_H-M   'P 1'
#
loop_
_entity.id
_entity.type
_entity.pdbx_description
1 polymer ?
#
loop_
_entity_poly.entity_id
_entity_poly.type
_entity_poly.pdbx_seq_one_letter_code
_entity_poly.pdbx_strand_id
1 'polypeptide(L)'
;MYFKFFIALTFLVLSTAMGHGQEQSKQDRDFSLIDSFLTDVDDASVRPDVILSKHVLIEKTDTDEGYDYLEASISEIRLNVQSKELNEIEAIPFRELPKKETRDIDPEGKSTDDMYFLFYKGRQMLALYLKENKIASFTLVSKGNNVAHFVTY
;
A
#
# COMPACT_ATOMS: atom_id res chain seq x y z
N MET A 1 -50.16 -34.22 -30.78
CA MET A 1 -48.87 -34.94 -30.84
C MET A 1 -47.70 -33.94 -30.91
N TYR A 2 -47.48 -33.15 -29.85
CA TYR A 2 -46.41 -32.12 -29.81
C TYR A 2 -45.70 -32.07 -28.44
N PHE A 3 -45.76 -33.16 -27.68
CA PHE A 3 -45.27 -33.18 -26.29
C PHE A 3 -43.80 -33.61 -26.15
N LYS A 4 -43.07 -33.83 -27.26
CA LYS A 4 -41.70 -34.37 -27.22
C LYS A 4 -40.58 -33.41 -27.62
N PHE A 5 -40.89 -32.15 -27.95
CA PHE A 5 -39.87 -31.20 -28.44
C PHE A 5 -39.46 -30.10 -27.45
N PHE A 6 -40.01 -30.09 -26.23
CA PHE A 6 -39.80 -28.98 -25.29
C PHE A 6 -38.76 -29.24 -24.20
N ILE A 7 -38.21 -30.46 -24.09
CA ILE A 7 -37.31 -30.82 -22.97
C ILE A 7 -35.82 -30.59 -23.30
N ALA A 8 -35.45 -30.35 -24.56
CA ALA A 8 -34.05 -30.16 -24.94
C ALA A 8 -33.56 -28.70 -24.83
N LEU A 9 -34.46 -27.70 -24.71
CA LEU A 9 -34.09 -26.28 -24.79
C LEU A 9 -33.95 -25.59 -23.42
N THR A 10 -34.26 -26.26 -22.32
CA THR A 10 -34.11 -25.69 -20.97
C THR A 10 -32.76 -25.96 -20.31
N PHE A 11 -31.87 -26.76 -20.94
CA PHE A 11 -30.55 -27.07 -20.37
C PHE A 11 -29.38 -26.27 -20.98
N LEU A 12 -29.59 -25.44 -22.00
CA LEU A 12 -28.51 -24.71 -22.68
C LEU A 12 -28.26 -23.29 -22.13
N VAL A 13 -29.10 -22.77 -21.22
CA VAL A 13 -29.02 -21.36 -20.77
C VAL A 13 -28.41 -21.22 -19.38
N LEU A 14 -28.00 -22.30 -18.71
CA LEU A 14 -27.52 -22.25 -17.32
C LEU A 14 -26.00 -22.38 -17.14
N SER A 15 -25.20 -22.27 -18.20
CA SER A 15 -23.73 -22.46 -18.13
C SER A 15 -22.89 -21.19 -18.24
N THR A 16 -23.48 -19.99 -18.34
CA THR A 16 -22.70 -18.73 -18.45
C THR A 16 -22.61 -17.91 -17.16
N ALA A 17 -23.15 -18.40 -16.04
CA ALA A 17 -23.12 -17.69 -14.75
C ALA A 17 -21.97 -18.11 -13.81
N MET A 18 -20.86 -18.61 -14.35
CA MET A 18 -19.66 -18.91 -13.56
C MET A 18 -18.48 -18.05 -14.01
N GLY A 19 -18.13 -17.07 -13.18
CA GLY A 19 -16.75 -16.64 -12.99
C GLY A 19 -16.26 -15.43 -13.78
N HIS A 20 -16.93 -14.26 -13.67
CA HIS A 20 -16.18 -13.00 -13.71
C HIS A 20 -15.79 -12.64 -12.27
N GLY A 21 -14.81 -13.36 -11.72
CA GLY A 21 -14.03 -12.77 -10.63
C GLY A 21 -13.29 -11.61 -11.28
N GLN A 22 -13.73 -10.37 -11.05
CA GLN A 22 -12.95 -9.20 -11.45
C GLN A 22 -11.63 -9.29 -10.70
N GLU A 23 -10.57 -9.67 -11.41
CA GLU A 23 -9.22 -9.60 -10.90
C GLU A 23 -8.96 -8.12 -10.58
N GLN A 24 -9.02 -7.78 -9.29
CA GLN A 24 -8.81 -6.41 -8.81
C GLN A 24 -7.49 -5.90 -9.39
N SER A 25 -7.46 -4.68 -9.95
CA SER A 25 -6.24 -4.19 -10.59
C SER A 25 -5.11 -4.11 -9.56
N LYS A 26 -3.84 -4.21 -10.00
CA LYS A 26 -2.69 -4.07 -9.08
C LYS A 26 -2.78 -2.77 -8.27
N GLN A 27 -3.12 -1.67 -8.92
CA GLN A 27 -3.22 -0.36 -8.30
C GLN A 27 -4.33 -0.32 -7.23
N ASP A 28 -5.48 -0.92 -7.49
CA ASP A 28 -6.56 -1.00 -6.49
C ASP A 28 -6.13 -1.82 -5.26
N ARG A 29 -5.33 -2.87 -5.46
CA ARG A 29 -4.78 -3.67 -4.34
C ARG A 29 -3.76 -2.88 -3.55
N ASP A 30 -2.86 -2.18 -4.23
CA ASP A 30 -1.83 -1.34 -3.62
C ASP A 30 -2.47 -0.22 -2.79
N PHE A 31 -3.49 0.45 -3.32
CA PHE A 31 -4.24 1.47 -2.57
C PHE A 31 -4.98 0.88 -1.37
N SER A 32 -5.64 -0.27 -1.52
CA SER A 32 -6.29 -0.94 -0.40
C SER A 32 -5.29 -1.35 0.71
N LEU A 33 -4.06 -1.71 0.34
CA LEU A 33 -2.99 -2.02 1.29
C LEU A 33 -2.56 -0.75 2.04
N ILE A 34 -2.33 0.35 1.33
CA ILE A 34 -1.94 1.64 1.91
C ILE A 34 -3.03 2.14 2.86
N ASP A 35 -4.31 2.08 2.46
CA ASP A 35 -5.44 2.50 3.29
C ASP A 35 -5.55 1.64 4.56
N SER A 36 -5.37 0.32 4.45
CA SER A 36 -5.38 -0.56 5.62
C SER A 36 -4.20 -0.29 6.56
N PHE A 37 -3.03 0.03 6.02
CA PHE A 37 -1.87 0.41 6.82
C PHE A 37 -2.13 1.73 7.56
N LEU A 38 -2.60 2.75 6.85
CA LEU A 38 -2.92 4.06 7.43
C LEU A 38 -4.01 3.97 8.51
N THR A 39 -5.02 3.14 8.30
CA THR A 39 -6.10 2.90 9.29
C THR A 39 -5.53 2.32 10.60
N ASP A 40 -4.68 1.30 10.52
CA ASP A 40 -4.09 0.70 11.72
C ASP A 40 -3.06 1.64 12.38
N VAL A 41 -2.35 2.44 11.59
CA VAL A 41 -1.43 3.47 12.10
C VAL A 41 -2.19 4.55 12.87
N ASP A 42 -3.36 4.98 12.39
CA ASP A 42 -4.20 5.99 13.02
C ASP A 42 -4.91 5.48 14.30
N ASP A 43 -5.18 4.18 14.39
CA ASP A 43 -5.80 3.58 15.58
C ASP A 43 -4.81 3.44 16.75
N ALA A 44 -4.96 4.31 17.75
CA ALA A 44 -4.16 4.33 18.97
C ALA A 44 -4.19 3.02 19.77
N SER A 45 -5.20 2.16 19.56
CA SER A 45 -5.32 0.86 20.24
C SER A 45 -4.47 -0.25 19.62
N VAL A 46 -4.06 -0.10 18.35
CA VAL A 46 -3.17 -1.05 17.68
C VAL A 46 -1.73 -0.77 18.09
N ARG A 47 -0.98 -1.79 18.50
CA ARG A 47 0.43 -1.63 18.91
C ARG A 47 1.37 -1.61 17.68
N PRO A 48 2.51 -0.88 17.73
CA PRO A 48 3.46 -0.80 16.61
C PRO A 48 3.95 -2.17 16.10
N ASP A 49 4.25 -3.12 16.99
CA ASP A 49 4.67 -4.48 16.64
C ASP A 49 3.61 -5.24 15.83
N VAL A 50 2.33 -5.01 16.13
CA VAL A 50 1.20 -5.60 15.38
C VAL A 50 1.12 -5.01 13.97
N ILE A 51 1.34 -3.70 13.84
CA ILE A 51 1.36 -3.01 12.53
C ILE A 51 2.50 -3.55 11.67
N LEU A 52 3.71 -3.68 12.25
CA LEU A 52 4.85 -4.27 11.56
C LEU A 52 4.54 -5.67 11.06
N SER A 53 4.06 -6.55 11.94
CA SER A 53 3.74 -7.93 11.58
C SER A 53 2.72 -8.03 10.44
N LYS A 54 1.66 -7.19 10.50
CA LYS A 54 0.55 -7.21 9.55
C LYS A 54 0.95 -6.62 8.19
N HIS A 55 1.61 -5.47 8.18
CA HIS A 55 1.78 -4.66 6.95
C HIS A 55 3.17 -4.69 6.36
N VAL A 56 4.20 -4.91 7.17
CA VAL A 56 5.59 -4.75 6.75
C VAL A 56 6.17 -6.11 6.35
N LEU A 57 6.91 -6.11 5.24
CA LEU A 57 7.74 -7.22 4.83
C LEU A 57 9.12 -7.03 5.46
N ILE A 58 9.50 -7.98 6.30
CA ILE A 58 10.76 -7.97 7.04
C ILE A 58 11.58 -9.15 6.51
N GLU A 59 12.54 -8.87 5.62
CA GLU A 59 13.40 -9.89 5.01
C GLU A 59 14.76 -10.00 5.72
N LYS A 60 15.25 -8.92 6.33
CA LYS A 60 16.61 -8.80 6.88
C LYS A 60 16.69 -8.02 8.19
N THR A 61 15.97 -8.47 9.21
CA THR A 61 16.26 -8.08 10.60
C THR A 61 16.71 -9.29 11.39
N ASP A 62 18.01 -9.59 11.32
CA ASP A 62 18.63 -10.70 12.08
C ASP A 62 18.92 -10.31 13.55
N THR A 63 18.54 -9.10 13.97
CA THR A 63 18.82 -8.57 15.31
C THR A 63 17.59 -7.90 15.93
N ASP A 64 17.47 -8.04 17.26
CA ASP A 64 16.45 -7.36 18.06
C ASP A 64 16.52 -5.83 17.88
N GLU A 65 17.74 -5.27 17.75
CA GLU A 65 17.96 -3.84 17.48
C GLU A 65 17.32 -3.36 16.17
N GLY A 66 17.32 -4.19 15.12
CA GLY A 66 16.70 -3.85 13.84
C GLY A 66 15.17 -3.79 13.96
N TYR A 67 14.59 -4.70 14.74
CA TYR A 67 13.16 -4.71 15.01
C TYR A 67 12.72 -3.53 15.88
N ASP A 68 13.50 -3.22 16.93
CA ASP A 68 13.28 -2.05 17.79
C ASP A 68 13.31 -0.74 16.98
N TYR A 69 14.25 -0.62 16.02
CA TYR A 69 14.32 0.52 15.11
C TYR A 69 13.06 0.65 14.24
N LEU A 70 12.54 -0.47 13.72
CA LEU A 70 11.31 -0.47 12.93
C LEU A 70 10.10 -0.08 13.77
N GLU A 71 10.00 -0.56 15.02
CA GLU A 71 8.92 -0.19 15.93
C GLU A 71 8.94 1.31 16.24
N ALA A 72 10.14 1.86 16.49
CA ALA A 72 10.32 3.30 16.69
C ALA A 72 9.89 4.09 15.44
N SER A 73 10.27 3.62 14.25
CA SER A 73 9.90 4.28 13.00
C SER A 73 8.39 4.25 12.72
N ILE A 74 7.70 3.14 13.02
CA ILE A 74 6.23 3.10 12.98
C ILE A 74 5.61 4.07 13.99
N SER A 75 6.20 4.18 15.18
CA SER A 75 5.74 5.13 16.20
C SER A 75 5.88 6.58 15.73
N GLU A 76 6.94 6.93 15.01
CA GLU A 76 7.10 8.26 14.39
C GLU A 76 6.08 8.51 13.28
N ILE A 77 5.85 7.51 12.41
CA ILE A 77 4.82 7.60 11.36
C ILE A 77 3.45 7.83 11.99
N ARG A 78 3.13 7.10 13.07
CA ARG A 78 1.90 7.27 13.83
C ARG A 78 1.72 8.69 14.33
N LEU A 79 2.73 9.27 14.99
CA LEU A 79 2.68 10.67 15.44
C LEU A 79 2.42 11.64 14.28
N ASN A 80 2.98 11.35 13.10
CA ASN A 80 2.75 12.14 11.91
C ASN A 80 1.32 11.97 11.37
N VAL A 81 0.80 10.74 11.24
CA VAL A 81 -0.52 10.44 10.67
C VAL A 81 -1.65 10.89 11.60
N GLN A 82 -1.59 10.56 12.89
CA GLN A 82 -2.66 10.90 13.87
C GLN A 82 -2.86 12.42 14.08
N SER A 83 -1.91 13.23 13.62
CA SER A 83 -2.04 14.69 13.62
C SER A 83 -2.84 15.25 12.42
N LYS A 84 -3.40 14.38 11.58
CA LYS A 84 -4.00 14.70 10.28
C LYS A 84 -5.34 14.00 10.11
N GLU A 85 -6.16 14.54 9.21
CA GLU A 85 -7.40 13.90 8.79
C GLU A 85 -7.07 12.81 7.77
N LEU A 86 -7.34 11.54 8.11
CA LEU A 86 -6.95 10.38 7.31
C LEU A 86 -7.53 10.42 5.89
N ASN A 87 -8.76 10.91 5.74
CA ASN A 87 -9.46 11.06 4.46
C ASN A 87 -8.91 12.19 3.57
N GLU A 88 -8.01 13.02 4.09
CA GLU A 88 -7.29 14.06 3.33
C GLU A 88 -5.85 13.63 2.98
N ILE A 89 -5.46 12.40 3.31
CA ILE A 89 -4.17 11.82 2.91
C ILE A 89 -4.34 11.18 1.53
N GLU A 90 -3.56 11.65 0.56
CA GLU A 90 -3.59 11.19 -0.82
C GLU A 90 -2.38 10.30 -1.11
N ALA A 91 -2.60 9.09 -1.61
CA ALA A 91 -1.54 8.22 -2.11
C ALA A 91 -1.37 8.40 -3.63
N ILE A 92 -0.19 8.83 -4.07
CA ILE A 92 0.13 9.08 -5.47
C ILE A 92 1.23 8.10 -5.91
N PRO A 93 1.04 7.30 -6.97
CA PRO A 93 2.10 6.44 -7.48
C PRO A 93 3.22 7.28 -8.13
N PHE A 94 4.47 6.81 -8.06
CA PHE A 94 5.64 7.53 -8.57
C PHE A 94 5.46 8.04 -10.01
N ARG A 95 4.87 7.23 -10.88
CA ARG A 95 4.66 7.56 -12.30
C ARG A 95 3.72 8.75 -12.54
N GLU A 96 2.88 9.08 -11.55
CA GLU A 96 1.92 10.19 -11.60
C GLU A 96 2.48 11.45 -10.93
N LEU A 97 3.65 11.37 -10.28
CA LEU A 97 4.28 12.54 -9.68
C LEU A 97 4.80 13.52 -10.75
N PRO A 98 4.73 14.83 -10.48
CA PRO A 98 5.39 15.82 -11.32
C PRO A 98 6.90 15.58 -11.38
N LYS A 99 7.50 15.75 -12.57
CA LYS A 99 8.96 15.57 -12.77
C LYS A 99 9.83 16.37 -11.79
N LYS A 100 9.34 17.50 -11.29
CA LYS A 100 10.04 18.33 -10.32
C LYS A 100 10.19 17.62 -8.97
N GLU A 101 9.16 16.90 -8.54
CA GLU A 101 9.14 16.15 -7.27
C GLU A 101 9.95 14.84 -7.40
N THR A 102 9.94 14.20 -8.58
CA THR A 102 10.70 12.96 -8.82
C THR A 102 12.19 13.15 -9.01
N ARG A 103 12.66 14.38 -9.25
CA ARG A 103 14.08 14.65 -9.58
C ARG A 103 15.01 14.32 -8.41
N ASP A 104 14.54 14.60 -7.20
CA ASP A 104 15.32 14.48 -5.98
C ASP A 104 14.95 13.19 -5.21
N ILE A 105 14.39 12.20 -5.91
CA ILE A 105 14.09 10.85 -5.39
C ILE A 105 15.09 9.87 -6.01
N ASP A 106 15.82 9.14 -5.17
CA ASP A 106 16.65 8.02 -5.59
C ASP A 106 15.88 6.70 -5.35
N PRO A 107 15.48 5.95 -6.40
CA PRO A 107 14.81 4.67 -6.24
C PRO A 107 15.69 3.56 -5.63
N GLU A 108 17.00 3.80 -5.50
CA GLU A 108 17.99 2.84 -4.98
C GLU A 108 17.92 1.46 -5.68
N GLY A 109 17.71 1.49 -6.99
CA GLY A 109 17.61 0.29 -7.83
C GLY A 109 16.29 -0.49 -7.71
N LYS A 110 15.29 0.04 -6.99
CA LYS A 110 13.96 -0.56 -6.87
C LYS A 110 13.01 -0.11 -7.99
N SER A 111 11.98 -0.91 -8.23
CA SER A 111 10.94 -0.63 -9.23
C SER A 111 10.12 0.61 -8.82
N THR A 112 10.02 1.59 -9.71
CA THR A 112 9.19 2.78 -9.47
C THR A 112 7.69 2.51 -9.61
N ASP A 113 7.29 1.41 -10.24
CA ASP A 113 5.88 0.99 -10.36
C ASP A 113 5.28 0.50 -9.05
N ASP A 114 6.14 0.30 -8.04
CA ASP A 114 5.77 -0.15 -6.70
C ASP A 114 6.03 0.94 -5.63
N MET A 115 6.30 2.18 -6.07
CA MET A 115 6.54 3.32 -5.19
C MET A 115 5.32 4.24 -5.12
N TYR A 116 4.96 4.61 -3.89
CA TYR A 116 3.83 5.46 -3.59
C TYR A 116 4.24 6.57 -2.63
N PHE A 117 3.69 7.76 -2.84
CA PHE A 117 4.03 8.96 -2.08
C PHE A 117 2.75 9.53 -1.51
N LEU A 118 2.75 9.70 -0.19
CA LEU A 118 1.60 10.15 0.56
C LEU A 118 1.71 11.64 0.82
N PHE A 119 0.65 12.36 0.51
CA PHE A 119 0.53 13.79 0.65
C PHE A 119 -0.60 14.15 1.60
N TYR A 120 -0.40 15.19 2.40
CA TYR A 120 -1.47 15.83 3.15
C TYR A 120 -1.46 17.33 2.84
N LYS A 121 -2.59 17.84 2.32
CA LYS A 121 -2.73 19.25 1.89
C LYS A 121 -1.61 19.68 0.93
N GLY A 122 -1.31 18.83 -0.05
CA GLY A 122 -0.28 19.07 -1.07
C GLY A 122 1.17 19.02 -0.57
N ARG A 123 1.42 18.49 0.64
CA ARG A 123 2.77 18.29 1.18
C ARG A 123 3.06 16.81 1.35
N GLN A 124 4.15 16.34 0.76
CA GLN A 124 4.63 14.97 0.94
C GLN A 124 5.00 14.74 2.40
N MET A 125 4.58 13.60 2.95
CA MET A 125 4.82 13.23 4.35
C MET A 125 5.44 11.85 4.51
N LEU A 126 5.13 10.92 3.61
CA LEU A 126 5.61 9.54 3.67
C LEU A 126 5.84 9.03 2.25
N ALA A 127 6.90 8.25 2.07
CA ALA A 127 7.14 7.50 0.86
C ALA A 127 7.13 6.00 1.20
N LEU A 128 6.51 5.18 0.35
CA LEU A 128 6.32 3.75 0.53
C LEU A 128 6.83 2.99 -0.70
N TYR A 129 7.48 1.87 -0.46
CA TYR A 129 7.80 0.87 -1.49
C TYR A 129 7.07 -0.43 -1.16
N LEU A 130 6.28 -0.92 -2.10
CA LEU A 130 5.49 -2.13 -1.95
C LEU A 130 6.19 -3.33 -2.59
N LYS A 131 6.12 -4.49 -1.94
CA LYS A 131 6.63 -5.76 -2.48
C LYS A 131 5.81 -6.89 -1.89
N GLU A 132 5.45 -7.88 -2.70
CA GLU A 132 4.76 -9.09 -2.23
C GLU A 132 3.50 -8.80 -1.39
N ASN A 133 2.72 -7.79 -1.81
CA ASN A 133 1.50 -7.36 -1.12
C ASN A 133 1.74 -6.92 0.34
N LYS A 134 2.93 -6.34 0.60
CA LYS A 134 3.35 -5.73 1.87
C LYS A 134 4.18 -4.47 1.62
N ILE A 135 4.38 -3.68 2.67
CA ILE A 135 5.30 -2.54 2.66
C ILE A 135 6.71 -3.05 2.92
N ALA A 136 7.61 -2.92 1.96
CA ALA A 136 8.99 -3.37 2.09
C ALA A 136 9.97 -2.24 2.44
N SER A 137 9.56 -0.99 2.28
CA SER A 137 10.29 0.19 2.76
C SER A 137 9.32 1.34 3.02
N PHE A 138 9.59 2.14 4.04
CA PHE A 138 8.86 3.37 4.32
C PHE A 138 9.80 4.45 4.81
N THR A 139 9.60 5.70 4.36
CA THR A 139 10.49 6.81 4.69
C THR A 139 9.69 8.06 4.98
N LEU A 140 9.83 8.60 6.19
CA LEU A 140 9.30 9.90 6.55
C LEU A 140 10.08 10.99 5.82
N VAL A 141 9.37 11.89 5.15
CA VAL A 141 9.99 13.01 4.43
C VAL A 141 9.97 14.23 5.34
N SER A 142 11.12 14.52 5.96
CA SER A 142 11.25 15.69 6.84
C SER A 142 11.51 16.98 6.03
N LYS A 143 11.06 18.12 6.56
CA LYS A 143 11.31 19.42 5.94
C LYS A 143 12.80 19.75 5.98
N GLY A 144 13.45 19.66 4.82
CA GLY A 144 14.74 20.28 4.55
C GLY A 144 15.58 19.42 3.62
N ASN A 145 15.60 19.74 2.32
CA ASN A 145 16.55 19.30 1.27
C ASN A 145 17.04 17.83 1.24
N ASN A 146 16.44 16.92 2.01
CA ASN A 146 16.91 15.56 2.16
C ASN A 146 16.11 14.66 1.21
N VAL A 147 16.85 13.96 0.35
CA VAL A 147 16.38 12.95 -0.59
C VAL A 147 15.66 11.84 0.19
N ALA A 148 14.52 11.38 -0.32
CA ALA A 148 13.87 10.19 0.23
C ALA A 148 14.72 8.96 -0.12
N HIS A 149 15.27 8.29 0.90
CA HIS A 149 16.04 7.06 0.77
C HIS A 149 15.16 5.84 1.02
N PHE A 150 15.13 4.88 0.11
CA PHE A 150 14.31 3.67 0.24
C PHE A 150 15.19 2.47 0.64
N VAL A 151 15.33 2.23 1.94
CA VAL A 151 16.01 1.03 2.45
C VAL A 151 14.98 -0.09 2.67
N THR A 152 15.18 -1.24 2.05
CA THR A 152 14.36 -2.44 2.30
C THR A 152 14.80 -3.13 3.58
N TYR A 153 13.84 -3.53 4.41
CA TYR A 153 14.07 -4.12 5.74
C TYR A 153 14.11 -5.63 5.75
#